data_AF-A0AAU5HF35-F1
#
_entry.id   AF-A0AAU5HF35-F1
#
_cell.length_a   1.000
_cell.length_b   1.000
_cell.length_c   1.000
_cell.angle_alpha   90.00
_cell.angle_beta   90.00
_cell.angle_gamma   90.00
#
_symmetry.space_group_name_H-M   'P 1'
#
loop_
_entity.id
_entity.type
_entity.pdbx_description
1 polymer ?
#
loop_
_entity_poly.entity_id
_entity_poly.type
_entity_poly.pdbx_seq_one_letter_code
_entity_poly.pdbx_strand_id
1 'polypeptide(L)'
;MPVLDAPPALAPRPALSPATDRRPVEQAVVRDALSGEPPETLVVTDIPQPDGLLVYPAWTDGGDVLGDRIDRTALARGVDGWSWIEILHRHVRTTHRGRITIRAYPLRRVLDDVERGYRGDETHRAALARLLADDAARDGRPPLPAPGNPSWVGVGPRLWHGHHHGAIGGQRGRRDAAPGSPVGQRG
;
A
#
# COMPACT_ATOMS: atom_id res chain seq x y z
N MET A 1 -35.58 -14.40 59.05
CA MET A 1 -34.61 -14.75 57.98
C MET A 1 -34.91 -13.85 56.80
N PRO A 2 -34.09 -12.83 56.47
CA PRO A 2 -34.34 -12.00 55.31
C PRO A 2 -34.00 -12.78 54.04
N VAL A 3 -34.92 -12.78 53.07
CA VAL A 3 -34.73 -13.37 51.75
C VAL A 3 -33.86 -12.40 50.95
N LEU A 4 -32.70 -12.88 50.50
CA LEU A 4 -31.87 -12.16 49.53
C LEU A 4 -32.57 -12.21 48.18
N ASP A 5 -33.15 -11.08 47.75
CA ASP A 5 -33.66 -10.93 46.39
C ASP A 5 -32.52 -11.10 45.39
N ALA A 6 -32.77 -11.90 44.36
CA ALA A 6 -31.82 -12.14 43.28
C ALA A 6 -31.55 -10.83 42.52
N PRO A 7 -30.28 -10.55 42.14
CA PRO A 7 -29.95 -9.36 41.36
C PRO A 7 -30.72 -9.37 40.02
N PRO A 8 -31.19 -8.21 39.54
CA PRO A 8 -31.94 -8.12 38.31
C PRO A 8 -31.11 -8.68 37.15
N ALA A 9 -31.73 -9.53 36.34
CA ALA A 9 -31.12 -10.09 35.15
C ALA A 9 -30.61 -8.94 34.27
N LEU A 10 -29.30 -8.94 33.98
CA LEU A 10 -28.67 -8.03 33.03
C LEU A 10 -29.44 -8.12 31.71
N ALA A 11 -30.07 -7.01 31.30
CA ALA A 11 -30.73 -6.92 30.02
C ALA A 11 -29.77 -7.37 28.90
N PRO A 12 -30.24 -8.18 27.94
CA PRO A 12 -29.40 -8.65 26.86
C PRO A 12 -28.78 -7.45 26.15
N ARG A 13 -27.45 -7.39 26.12
CA ARG A 13 -26.72 -6.36 25.40
C ARG A 13 -27.14 -6.45 23.92
N PRO A 14 -27.49 -5.33 23.26
CA PRO A 14 -27.82 -5.36 21.85
C PRO A 14 -26.65 -5.97 21.08
N ALA A 15 -26.90 -7.14 20.48
CA ALA A 15 -25.94 -7.79 19.63
C ALA A 15 -25.77 -6.93 18.37
N LEU A 16 -24.57 -6.39 18.16
CA LEU A 16 -24.26 -5.69 16.92
C LEU A 16 -24.31 -6.69 15.78
N SER A 17 -25.30 -6.57 14.90
CA SER A 17 -25.31 -7.31 13.64
C SER A 17 -24.19 -6.77 12.73
N PRO A 18 -23.44 -7.64 12.03
CA PRO A 18 -22.42 -7.19 11.09
C PRO A 18 -23.06 -6.27 10.04
N ALA A 19 -22.51 -5.06 9.86
CA ALA A 19 -22.95 -4.17 8.80
C ALA A 19 -22.66 -4.81 7.43
N THR A 20 -23.63 -4.75 6.52
CA THR A 20 -23.49 -5.26 5.14
C THR A 20 -22.54 -4.38 4.31
N ASP A 21 -22.44 -3.08 4.65
CA ASP A 21 -21.44 -2.16 4.09
C ASP A 21 -20.42 -1.78 5.16
N ARG A 22 -19.15 -2.14 4.95
CA ARG A 22 -18.03 -1.89 5.86
C ARG A 22 -17.34 -0.55 5.61
N ARG A 23 -17.60 0.10 4.46
CA ARG A 23 -16.88 1.31 4.04
C ARG A 23 -16.95 2.46 5.04
N PRO A 24 -18.09 2.74 5.71
CA PRO A 24 -18.13 3.81 6.71
C PRO A 24 -17.20 3.55 7.91
N VAL A 25 -17.06 2.28 8.31
CA VAL A 25 -16.17 1.88 9.41
C VAL A 25 -14.71 2.02 8.98
N GLU A 26 -14.39 1.56 7.78
CA GLU A 26 -13.03 1.66 7.22
C GLU A 26 -12.59 3.13 7.09
N GLN A 27 -13.46 4.00 6.56
CA GLN A 27 -13.19 5.44 6.46
C GLN A 27 -13.04 6.09 7.84
N ALA A 28 -13.85 5.68 8.82
CA ALA A 28 -13.71 6.17 10.19
C ALA A 28 -12.35 5.79 10.80
N VAL A 29 -11.88 4.56 10.56
CA VAL A 29 -10.55 4.12 11.01
C VAL A 29 -9.44 4.91 10.34
N VAL A 30 -9.49 5.12 9.02
CA VAL A 30 -8.48 5.89 8.29
C VAL A 30 -8.44 7.34 8.78
N ARG A 31 -9.60 7.96 8.99
CA ARG A 31 -9.69 9.34 9.51
C ARG A 31 -9.15 9.45 10.94
N ASP A 32 -9.47 8.48 11.78
CA ASP A 32 -8.95 8.40 13.16
C ASP A 32 -7.43 8.27 13.16
N ALA A 33 -6.88 7.41 12.29
CA ALA A 33 -5.44 7.23 12.12
C ALA A 33 -4.71 8.50 11.70
N LEU A 34 -5.33 9.37 10.88
CA LEU A 34 -4.75 10.66 10.49
C LEU A 34 -4.78 11.70 11.61
N SER A 35 -5.80 11.67 12.46
CA SER A 35 -6.11 12.77 13.39
C SER A 35 -5.02 13.03 14.45
N GLY A 36 -4.16 12.05 14.73
CA GLY A 36 -3.05 12.15 15.67
C GLY A 36 -1.68 12.40 15.05
N GLU A 37 -1.60 12.56 13.73
CA GLU A 37 -0.33 12.67 13.01
C GLU A 37 0.03 14.13 12.71
N PRO A 38 1.33 14.48 12.73
CA PRO A 38 1.76 15.84 12.38
C PRO A 38 1.53 16.13 10.88
N PRO A 39 1.52 17.41 10.48
CA PRO A 39 1.53 17.79 9.07
C PRO A 39 2.64 17.10 8.29
N GLU A 40 2.45 16.97 6.98
CA GLU A 40 3.42 16.36 6.08
C GLU A 40 3.78 14.91 6.43
N THR A 41 2.75 14.11 6.72
CA THR A 41 2.86 12.69 7.04
C THR A 41 2.03 11.88 6.06
N LEU A 42 2.60 10.80 5.52
CA LEU A 42 1.85 9.74 4.86
C LEU A 42 1.45 8.69 5.89
N VAL A 43 0.16 8.38 5.98
CA VAL A 43 -0.38 7.31 6.80
C VAL A 43 -0.90 6.22 5.89
N VAL A 44 -0.38 5.00 6.06
CA VAL A 44 -0.85 3.81 5.35
C VAL A 44 -1.57 2.92 6.34
N THR A 45 -2.84 2.67 6.10
CA THR A 45 -3.68 1.80 6.93
C THR A 45 -3.94 0.49 6.20
N ASP A 46 -3.41 -0.60 6.76
CA ASP A 46 -3.54 -1.95 6.24
C ASP A 46 -4.66 -2.67 7.01
N ILE A 47 -5.77 -2.96 6.34
CA ILE A 47 -6.96 -3.60 6.91
C ILE A 47 -7.07 -5.02 6.35
N PRO A 48 -6.85 -6.06 7.18
CA PRO A 48 -7.03 -7.44 6.75
C PRO A 48 -8.50 -7.72 6.40
N GLN A 49 -8.71 -8.32 5.23
CA GLN A 49 -9.99 -8.84 4.77
C GLN A 49 -9.92 -10.38 4.71
N PRO A 50 -11.06 -11.08 4.67
CA PRO A 50 -11.07 -12.53 4.54
C PRO A 50 -10.34 -13.07 3.30
N ASP A 51 -10.33 -12.28 2.22
CA ASP A 51 -9.78 -12.62 0.90
C ASP A 51 -8.51 -11.86 0.53
N GLY A 52 -7.98 -11.01 1.42
CA GLY A 52 -6.79 -10.23 1.12
C GLY A 52 -6.50 -9.11 2.09
N LEU A 53 -5.81 -8.09 1.60
CA LEU A 53 -5.40 -6.91 2.35
C LEU A 53 -5.86 -5.66 1.63
N LEU A 54 -6.61 -4.81 2.33
CA LEU A 54 -7.03 -3.51 1.84
C LEU A 54 -6.06 -2.46 2.38
N VAL A 55 -5.44 -1.70 1.49
CA VAL A 55 -4.41 -0.71 1.83
C VAL A 55 -4.94 0.68 1.51
N TYR A 56 -5.06 1.53 2.53
CA TYR A 56 -5.51 2.91 2.40
C TYR A 56 -4.35 3.88 2.67
N PRO A 57 -3.80 4.54 1.64
CA PRO A 57 -2.93 5.68 1.82
C PRO A 57 -3.76 6.92 2.16
N ALA A 58 -3.26 7.75 3.07
CA ALA A 58 -3.79 9.07 3.30
C ALA A 58 -2.68 10.02 3.74
N TRP A 59 -2.87 11.31 3.48
CA TRP A 59 -1.87 12.34 3.76
C TRP A 59 -2.45 13.35 4.73
N THR A 60 -1.65 13.76 5.71
CA THR A 60 -1.94 14.97 6.49
C THR A 60 -1.62 16.22 5.67
N ASP A 61 -1.98 17.40 6.18
CA ASP A 61 -1.82 18.68 5.50
C ASP A 61 -0.43 18.86 4.88
N GLY A 62 -0.39 19.13 3.58
CA GLY A 62 0.84 19.32 2.78
C GLY A 62 1.62 18.04 2.45
N GLY A 63 1.23 16.89 3.00
CA GLY A 63 1.92 15.63 2.78
C GLY A 63 1.80 15.09 1.36
N ASP A 64 0.71 15.38 0.68
CA ASP A 64 0.48 15.03 -0.73
C ASP A 64 1.50 15.72 -1.65
N VAL A 65 1.61 17.06 -1.54
CA VAL A 65 2.54 17.87 -2.32
C VAL A 65 3.99 17.53 -2.00
N LEU A 66 4.31 17.33 -0.72
CA LEU A 66 5.65 16.92 -0.31
C LEU A 66 5.99 15.51 -0.81
N GLY A 67 5.04 14.57 -0.75
CA GLY A 67 5.21 13.21 -1.27
C GLY A 67 5.56 13.20 -2.75
N ASP A 68 4.83 13.96 -3.57
CA ASP A 68 5.13 14.09 -5.01
C ASP A 68 6.50 14.74 -5.27
N ARG A 69 6.97 15.63 -4.39
CA ARG A 69 8.33 16.18 -4.46
C ARG A 69 9.37 15.12 -4.11
N ILE A 70 9.16 14.34 -3.06
CA ILE A 70 10.08 13.27 -2.66
C ILE A 70 10.22 12.26 -3.81
N ASP A 71 9.12 11.81 -4.39
CA ASP A 71 9.14 10.82 -5.48
C ASP A 71 9.96 11.33 -6.67
N ARG A 72 9.71 12.56 -7.12
CA ARG A 72 10.50 13.17 -8.20
C ARG A 72 11.98 13.29 -7.86
N THR A 73 12.30 13.66 -6.62
CA THR A 73 13.69 13.82 -6.16
C THR A 73 14.40 12.46 -6.09
N ALA A 74 13.72 11.44 -5.58
CA ALA A 74 14.22 10.07 -5.51
C ALA A 74 14.47 9.48 -6.90
N LEU A 75 13.54 9.69 -7.84
CA LEU A 75 13.70 9.30 -9.25
C LEU A 75 14.90 10.00 -9.89
N ALA A 76 15.02 11.33 -9.75
CA ALA A 76 16.12 12.12 -10.30
C ALA A 76 17.49 11.70 -9.75
N ARG A 77 17.52 11.19 -8.52
CA ARG A 77 18.73 10.69 -7.85
C ARG A 77 18.98 9.20 -8.09
N GLY A 78 18.12 8.53 -8.85
CA GLY A 78 18.24 7.09 -9.11
C GLY A 78 18.18 6.25 -7.84
N VAL A 79 17.26 6.57 -6.92
CA VAL A 79 17.00 5.73 -5.75
C VAL A 79 16.42 4.39 -6.21
N ASP A 80 17.09 3.30 -5.86
CA ASP A 80 16.63 1.94 -6.15
C ASP A 80 15.67 1.41 -5.06
N GLY A 81 15.00 0.29 -5.33
CA GLY A 81 13.99 -0.27 -4.44
C GLY A 81 14.50 -0.63 -3.04
N TRP A 82 15.75 -1.09 -2.91
CA TRP A 82 16.32 -1.39 -1.60
C TRP A 82 16.55 -0.11 -0.80
N SER A 83 17.22 0.86 -1.41
CA SER A 83 17.44 2.17 -0.78
C SER A 83 16.13 2.81 -0.36
N TRP A 84 15.08 2.68 -1.18
CA TRP A 84 13.75 3.18 -0.84
C TRP A 84 13.14 2.51 0.39
N ILE A 85 13.19 1.17 0.46
CA ILE A 85 12.73 0.41 1.63
C ILE A 85 13.45 0.87 2.89
N GLU A 86 14.78 0.99 2.82
CA GLU A 86 15.62 1.42 3.94
C GLU A 86 15.29 2.85 4.41
N ILE A 87 15.13 3.79 3.47
CA ILE A 87 14.74 5.17 3.77
C ILE A 87 13.39 5.19 4.51
N LEU A 88 12.39 4.46 4.02
CA LEU A 88 11.06 4.46 4.63
C LEU A 88 11.03 3.76 5.99
N HIS A 89 11.71 2.62 6.12
CA HIS A 89 11.75 1.86 7.37
C HIS A 89 12.46 2.61 8.50
N ARG A 90 13.42 3.48 8.19
CA ARG A 90 14.17 4.21 9.21
C ARG A 90 13.29 5.14 10.05
N HIS A 91 12.24 5.69 9.46
CA HIS A 91 11.41 6.72 10.10
C HIS A 91 9.97 6.29 10.33
N VAL A 92 9.58 5.09 9.88
CA VAL A 92 8.20 4.62 10.03
C VAL A 92 7.86 4.46 11.51
N ARG A 93 6.70 4.96 11.89
CA ARG A 93 6.05 4.62 13.14
C ARG A 93 4.92 3.65 12.83
N THR A 94 5.00 2.46 13.41
CA THR A 94 3.97 1.42 13.26
C THR A 94 3.14 1.32 14.53
N THR A 95 1.82 1.40 14.40
CA THR A 95 0.87 1.11 15.47
C THR A 95 -0.16 0.10 15.01
N HIS A 96 -0.86 -0.52 15.96
CA HIS A 96 -1.84 -1.55 15.68
C HIS A 96 -3.15 -1.25 16.40
N ARG A 97 -4.28 -1.52 15.71
CA ARG A 97 -5.63 -1.50 16.28
C ARG A 97 -6.32 -2.82 15.98
N GLY A 98 -6.27 -3.73 16.95
CA GLY A 98 -6.69 -5.11 16.72
C GLY A 98 -5.82 -5.73 15.62
N ARG A 99 -6.44 -6.12 14.50
CA ARG A 99 -5.74 -6.69 13.34
C ARG A 99 -5.31 -5.64 12.30
N ILE A 100 -5.69 -4.38 12.47
CA ILE A 100 -5.36 -3.30 11.55
C ILE A 100 -3.95 -2.79 11.90
N THR A 101 -3.12 -2.63 10.88
CA THR A 101 -1.79 -2.03 11.00
C THR A 101 -1.82 -0.62 10.43
N ILE A 102 -1.26 0.33 11.16
CA ILE A 102 -1.17 1.73 10.74
C ILE A 102 0.31 2.09 10.69
N ARG A 103 0.78 2.57 9.55
CA ARG A 103 2.17 2.98 9.31
C ARG A 103 2.21 4.46 8.99
N ALA A 104 2.83 5.25 9.84
CA ALA A 104 3.00 6.69 9.66
C ALA A 104 4.44 7.00 9.23
N TYR A 105 4.58 7.69 8.11
CA TYR A 105 5.84 8.06 7.48
C TYR A 105 6.00 9.59 7.51
N PRO A 106 6.87 10.13 8.39
CA PRO A 106 7.10 11.58 8.47
C PRO A 106 7.92 12.04 7.26
N LEU A 107 7.25 12.69 6.30
CA LEU A 107 7.80 12.89 4.96
C LEU A 107 8.99 13.84 4.92
N ARG A 108 9.09 14.81 5.84
CA ARG A 108 10.30 15.65 5.97
C ARG A 108 11.56 14.83 6.22
N ARG A 109 11.48 13.81 7.07
CA ARG A 109 12.62 12.94 7.39
C ARG A 109 12.99 12.04 6.21
N VAL A 110 11.98 11.55 5.51
CA VAL A 110 12.16 10.79 4.26
C VAL A 110 12.85 11.67 3.21
N LEU A 111 12.42 12.93 3.05
CA LEU A 111 13.07 13.87 2.13
C LEU A 111 14.53 14.13 2.52
N ASP A 112 14.81 14.36 3.81
CA ASP A 112 16.19 14.58 4.31
C ASP A 112 17.12 13.44 3.89
N ASP A 113 16.68 12.18 4.02
CA ASP A 113 17.49 11.01 3.65
C ASP A 113 17.68 10.89 2.13
N VAL A 114 16.64 11.18 1.34
CA VAL A 114 16.74 11.23 -0.13
C VAL A 114 17.70 12.33 -0.58
N GLU A 115 17.61 13.52 0.02
CA GLU A 115 18.45 14.68 -0.30
C GLU A 115 19.90 14.50 0.16
N ARG A 116 20.14 13.72 1.22
CA ARG A 116 21.49 13.28 1.62
C ARG A 116 22.03 12.12 0.79
N GLY A 117 21.17 11.47 0.00
CA GLY A 117 21.55 10.33 -0.82
C GLY A 117 21.80 9.07 0.00
N TYR A 118 21.09 8.88 1.12
CA TYR A 118 21.15 7.65 1.90
C TYR A 118 20.72 6.44 1.05
N ARG A 119 21.45 5.33 1.17
CA ARG A 119 21.22 4.12 0.35
C ARG A 119 20.95 2.84 1.15
N GLY A 120 21.06 2.91 2.48
CA GLY A 120 21.06 1.73 3.33
C GLY A 120 22.37 0.95 3.28
N ASP A 121 22.32 -0.28 3.77
CA ASP A 121 23.46 -1.20 3.76
C ASP A 121 23.69 -1.82 2.37
N GLU A 122 24.92 -1.72 1.87
CA GLU A 122 25.30 -2.18 0.54
C GLU A 122 25.29 -3.72 0.42
N THR A 123 25.60 -4.43 1.51
CA THR A 123 25.62 -5.91 1.50
C THR A 123 24.22 -6.46 1.29
N HIS A 124 23.24 -5.93 2.03
CA HIS A 124 21.84 -6.30 1.86
C HIS A 124 21.28 -5.85 0.50
N ARG A 125 21.68 -4.67 0.01
CA ARG A 125 21.31 -4.18 -1.33
C ARG A 125 21.74 -5.15 -2.42
N ALA A 126 23.01 -5.57 -2.38
CA ALA A 126 23.55 -6.53 -3.33
C ALA A 126 22.90 -7.91 -3.20
N ALA A 127 22.59 -8.35 -1.99
CA ALA A 127 21.90 -9.62 -1.75
C ALA A 127 20.48 -9.62 -2.34
N LEU A 128 19.70 -8.55 -2.14
CA LEU A 128 18.37 -8.43 -2.72
C LEU A 128 18.44 -8.37 -4.26
N ALA A 129 19.38 -7.61 -4.82
CA ALA A 129 19.55 -7.53 -6.26
C ALA A 129 19.83 -8.90 -6.90
N ARG A 130 20.67 -9.73 -6.25
CA ARG A 130 20.92 -11.11 -6.69
C ARG A 130 19.67 -11.98 -6.61
N LEU A 131 18.97 -11.92 -5.49
CA LEU A 131 17.74 -12.69 -5.29
C LEU A 131 16.67 -12.37 -6.34
N LEU A 132 16.48 -11.09 -6.68
CA LEU A 132 15.55 -10.65 -7.72
C LEU A 132 16.00 -11.08 -9.12
N ALA A 133 17.29 -11.05 -9.41
CA ALA A 133 17.83 -11.52 -10.69
C ALA A 133 17.65 -13.04 -10.86
N ASP A 134 17.91 -13.82 -9.80
CA ASP A 134 17.73 -15.27 -9.80
C ASP A 134 16.25 -15.67 -9.96
N ASP A 135 15.34 -14.96 -9.30
CA ASP A 135 13.90 -15.15 -9.44
C ASP A 135 13.42 -14.85 -10.88
N ALA A 136 13.86 -13.72 -11.44
CA ALA A 136 13.55 -13.35 -12.82
C ALA A 136 14.06 -14.40 -13.82
N ALA A 137 15.30 -14.88 -13.64
CA ALA A 137 15.90 -15.90 -14.49
C ALA A 137 15.15 -17.25 -14.41
N ARG A 138 14.73 -17.66 -13.20
CA ARG A 138 13.98 -18.91 -13.00
C ARG A 138 12.64 -18.91 -13.73
N ASP A 139 11.97 -17.77 -13.76
CA ASP A 139 10.63 -17.64 -14.33
C ASP A 139 10.62 -17.09 -15.76
N GLY A 140 11.79 -16.90 -16.37
CA GLY A 140 11.92 -16.32 -17.72
C GLY A 140 11.39 -14.88 -17.80
N ARG A 141 11.35 -14.15 -16.68
CA ARG A 141 10.91 -12.76 -16.59
C ARG A 141 12.10 -11.82 -16.82
N PRO A 142 11.87 -10.61 -17.37
CA PRO A 142 12.93 -9.61 -17.43
C PRO A 142 13.35 -9.18 -16.01
N PRO A 143 14.63 -8.84 -15.79
CA PRO A 143 15.09 -8.33 -14.50
C PRO A 143 14.37 -7.02 -14.14
N LEU A 144 14.09 -6.85 -12.84
CA LEU A 144 13.48 -5.63 -12.29
C LEU A 144 14.57 -4.59 -11.92
N PRO A 145 14.27 -3.27 -12.00
CA PRO A 145 13.04 -2.67 -12.55
C PRO A 145 12.95 -2.77 -14.07
N ALA A 146 11.72 -2.84 -14.60
CA ALA A 146 11.46 -2.63 -16.01
C ALA A 146 11.91 -1.21 -16.44
N PRO A 147 12.40 -1.02 -17.67
CA PRO A 147 12.81 0.30 -18.14
C PRO A 147 11.70 1.34 -17.97
N GLY A 148 12.02 2.47 -17.33
CA GLY A 148 11.11 3.59 -17.14
C GLY A 148 10.13 3.49 -15.98
N ASN A 149 10.16 2.40 -15.19
CA ASN A 149 9.28 2.24 -14.03
C ASN A 149 10.11 1.98 -12.75
N PRO A 150 9.96 2.77 -11.68
CA PRO A 150 10.68 2.48 -10.44
C PRO A 150 10.25 1.11 -9.88
N SER A 151 11.17 0.43 -9.20
CA SER A 151 10.89 -0.85 -8.53
C SER A 151 10.15 -0.69 -7.20
N TRP A 152 9.63 0.49 -6.90
CA TRP A 152 9.07 0.85 -5.60
C TRP A 152 7.85 1.75 -5.75
N VAL A 153 6.92 1.63 -4.79
CA VAL A 153 5.73 2.50 -4.71
C VAL A 153 6.16 3.84 -4.10
N GLY A 154 5.79 4.95 -4.74
CA GLY A 154 6.08 6.29 -4.24
C GLY A 154 5.25 6.68 -3.02
N VAL A 155 5.69 7.71 -2.30
CA VAL A 155 4.97 8.27 -1.15
C VAL A 155 4.04 9.43 -1.54
N GLY A 156 4.17 9.93 -2.77
CA GLY A 156 3.27 10.91 -3.37
C GLY A 156 2.05 10.27 -4.02
N PRO A 157 0.88 10.93 -4.02
CA PRO A 157 -0.32 10.40 -4.64
C PRO A 157 -0.14 10.02 -6.12
N ARG A 158 0.70 10.74 -6.88
CA ARG A 158 0.88 10.47 -8.31
C ARG A 158 1.48 9.10 -8.57
N LEU A 159 2.59 8.80 -7.91
CA LEU A 159 3.28 7.52 -8.11
C LEU A 159 2.56 6.39 -7.36
N TRP A 160 2.00 6.66 -6.18
CA TRP A 160 1.20 5.69 -5.45
C TRP A 160 0.01 5.19 -6.30
N HIS A 161 -0.85 6.10 -6.78
CA HIS A 161 -2.00 5.70 -7.58
C HIS A 161 -1.60 5.10 -8.93
N GLY A 162 -0.50 5.56 -9.55
CA GLY A 162 0.03 4.97 -10.79
C GLY A 162 0.36 3.48 -10.66
N HIS A 163 0.99 3.08 -9.55
CA HIS A 163 1.30 1.68 -9.26
C HIS A 163 0.04 0.83 -9.04
N HIS A 164 -0.98 1.37 -8.38
CA HIS A 164 -2.20 0.62 -8.07
C HIS A 164 -3.21 0.57 -9.23
N HIS A 165 -3.19 1.53 -10.16
CA HIS A 165 -4.01 1.47 -11.38
C HIS A 165 -3.42 0.58 -12.48
N GLY A 166 -2.09 0.43 -12.54
CA GLY A 166 -1.42 -0.47 -13.49
C GLY A 166 -1.69 -1.96 -13.24
N ALA A 167 -2.00 -2.34 -12.00
CA ALA A 167 -2.24 -3.74 -11.61
C ALA A 167 -3.62 -4.30 -12.03
N ILE A 168 -4.56 -3.45 -12.47
CA ILE A 168 -5.94 -3.86 -12.84
C ILE A 168 -6.12 -4.00 -14.37
N GLY A 169 -5.15 -3.53 -15.17
CA GLY A 169 -5.23 -3.52 -16.64
C GLY A 169 -4.78 -4.80 -17.36
N GLY A 170 -4.24 -5.80 -16.66
CA GLY A 170 -3.60 -6.97 -17.29
C GLY A 170 -4.50 -8.17 -17.62
N GLN A 171 -5.80 -8.13 -17.29
CA GLN A 171 -6.66 -9.32 -17.41
C GLN A 171 -8.07 -9.03 -17.94
N ARG A 172 -8.22 -8.26 -19.01
CA ARG A 172 -9.42 -8.31 -19.86
C ARG A 172 -9.05 -8.11 -21.33
N GLY A 173 -8.90 -9.22 -22.06
CA GLY A 173 -8.74 -9.17 -23.52
C GLY A 173 -8.07 -10.39 -24.15
N ARG A 174 -8.37 -11.61 -23.69
CA ARG A 174 -7.96 -12.83 -24.44
C ARG A 174 -8.94 -13.99 -24.25
N ARG A 175 -10.19 -13.74 -24.63
CA ARG A 175 -11.29 -14.69 -24.92
C ARG A 175 -12.27 -13.85 -25.77
N ASP A 176 -12.69 -14.15 -26.99
CA ASP A 176 -12.60 -15.33 -27.85
C ASP A 176 -12.62 -14.80 -29.29
N ALA A 177 -11.72 -15.29 -30.15
CA ALA A 177 -11.92 -15.24 -31.59
C ALA A 177 -11.88 -16.68 -32.09
N ALA A 178 -13.05 -17.33 -32.06
CA ALA A 178 -13.25 -18.59 -32.77
C ALA A 178 -13.15 -18.32 -34.28
N PRO A 179 -12.51 -19.22 -35.05
CA PRO A 179 -12.40 -19.08 -36.50
C PRO A 179 -13.76 -19.37 -37.13
N GLY A 180 -14.45 -18.33 -37.60
CA GLY A 180 -15.62 -18.47 -38.46
C GLY A 180 -15.20 -18.87 -39.88
N SER A 181 -15.66 -20.04 -40.30
CA SER A 181 -15.53 -20.59 -41.65
C SER A 181 -15.96 -19.62 -42.75
N PRO A 182 -15.35 -19.67 -43.97
CA PRO A 182 -15.78 -18.85 -45.09
C PRO A 182 -17.03 -19.47 -45.75
N VAL A 183 -18.13 -18.72 -45.73
CA VAL A 183 -19.26 -18.91 -46.64
C VAL A 183 -19.00 -18.07 -47.89
N GLY A 184 -18.95 -18.73 -49.05
CA GLY A 184 -18.78 -18.07 -50.34
C GLY A 184 -20.03 -17.36 -50.84
N GLN A 185 -19.83 -16.28 -51.60
CA GLN A 185 -20.68 -15.73 -52.66
C GLN A 185 -19.72 -15.02 -53.63
N ARG A 186 -19.48 -15.57 -54.83
CA ARG A 186 -20.12 -15.23 -56.12
C ARG A 186 -20.16 -13.72 -56.42
N GLY A 187 -19.37 -13.37 -57.44
CA GLY A 187 -19.36 -12.15 -58.23
C GLY A 187 -18.33 -12.34 -59.33
#